data_AF-A0A351F8P6-F1
#
_entry.id   AF-A0A351F8P6-F1
#
_cell.length_a   1.000
_cell.length_b   1.000
_cell.length_c   1.000
_cell.angle_alpha   90.00
_cell.angle_beta   90.00
_cell.angle_gamma   90.00
#
_symmetry.space_group_name_H-M   'P 1'
#
loop_
_entity.id
_entity.type
_entity.pdbx_description
1 polymer ?
#
loop_
_entity_poly.entity_id
_entity_poly.type
_entity_poly.pdbx_seq_one_letter_code
_entity_poly.pdbx_strand_id
1 'polypeptide(L)'
;MKRCLVMITSGFPFGLGETYIESEIDFLKDRFDKVIILPVELDPGAVPTRTVPQGVEYINVSARKQKIARAGDTVGGLKNLVFP
;
A
#
# COMPACT_ATOMS: atom_id res chain seq x y z
N MET A 1 24.37 0.12 14.27
CA MET A 1 23.67 0.94 13.25
C MET A 1 22.24 0.45 13.17
N LYS A 2 21.25 1.36 13.10
CA LYS A 2 19.85 0.98 12.91
C LYS A 2 19.62 0.59 11.44
N ARG A 3 18.96 -0.54 11.19
CA ARG A 3 18.67 -1.09 9.86
C ARG A 3 17.17 -1.04 9.60
N CYS A 4 16.79 -0.36 8.53
CA CYS A 4 15.41 -0.29 8.06
C CYS A 4 15.27 -1.10 6.78
N LEU A 5 14.35 -2.07 6.76
CA LEU A 5 13.94 -2.78 5.55
C LEU A 5 12.71 -2.12 4.96
N VAL A 6 12.77 -1.79 3.67
CA VAL A 6 11.62 -1.30 2.91
C VAL A 6 11.33 -2.29 1.80
N MET A 7 10.12 -2.86 1.80
CA MET A 7 9.66 -3.83 0.82
C MET A 7 8.60 -3.20 -0.06
N ILE A 8 8.84 -3.15 -1.37
CA ILE A 8 7.83 -2.76 -2.35
C ILE A 8 7.19 -4.03 -2.86
N THR A 9 5.88 -4.14 -2.69
CA THR A 9 5.12 -5.36 -3.02
C THR A 9 4.02 -5.02 -4.02
N SER A 10 3.52 -6.02 -4.74
CA SER A 10 2.34 -5.78 -5.58
C SER A 10 1.11 -5.56 -4.69
N GLY A 11 0.91 -6.40 -3.68
CA GLY A 11 -0.34 -6.37 -2.91
C GLY A 11 -0.28 -6.84 -1.46
N PHE A 12 0.83 -7.37 -0.92
CA PHE A 12 0.90 -7.75 0.50
C PHE A 12 0.69 -6.53 1.43
N PRO A 13 -0.14 -6.59 2.50
CA PRO A 13 -0.93 -7.72 3.03
C PRO A 13 -2.41 -7.79 2.55
N PHE A 14 -2.76 -7.11 1.45
CA PHE A 14 -4.13 -6.95 0.95
C PHE A 14 -4.58 -8.07 0.02
N GLY A 15 -3.68 -8.65 -0.77
CA GLY A 15 -3.99 -9.75 -1.70
C GLY A 15 -3.61 -11.14 -1.19
N LEU A 16 -4.05 -12.18 -1.91
CA LEU A 16 -3.71 -13.59 -1.67
C LEU A 16 -2.36 -14.02 -2.29
N GLY A 17 -1.77 -13.19 -3.14
CA GLY A 17 -0.43 -13.43 -3.71
C GLY A 17 0.68 -13.24 -2.66
N GLU A 18 1.93 -13.53 -3.03
CA GLU A 18 3.10 -13.24 -2.18
C GLU A 18 3.06 -13.96 -0.81
N THR A 19 2.67 -15.24 -0.77
CA THR A 19 2.66 -16.07 0.45
C THR A 19 4.04 -16.20 1.10
N TYR A 20 5.10 -16.14 0.29
CA TYR A 20 6.47 -16.12 0.77
C TYR A 20 6.74 -14.96 1.75
N ILE A 21 6.18 -13.78 1.48
CA ILE A 21 6.36 -12.60 2.36
C ILE A 21 5.72 -12.85 3.72
N GLU A 22 4.56 -13.49 3.76
CA GLU A 22 3.87 -13.85 4.99
C GLU A 22 4.69 -14.79 5.88
N SER A 23 5.39 -15.75 5.27
CA SER A 23 6.22 -16.69 6.02
C SER A 23 7.52 -16.07 6.51
N GLU A 24 8.08 -15.10 5.77
CA GLU A 24 9.35 -14.45 6.10
C GLU A 24 9.20 -13.26 7.06
N ILE A 25 8.05 -12.57 7.05
CA ILE A 25 7.90 -11.29 7.75
C ILE A 25 8.13 -11.40 9.27
N ASP A 26 7.80 -12.55 9.86
CA ASP A 26 8.06 -12.84 11.26
C ASP A 26 9.55 -12.94 11.59
N PHE A 27 10.38 -13.41 10.66
CA PHE A 27 11.83 -13.43 10.85
C PHE A 27 12.45 -12.06 10.54
N LEU A 28 11.92 -11.35 9.54
CA LEU A 28 12.44 -10.04 9.13
C LEU A 28 12.28 -9.00 10.24
N LYS A 29 11.17 -9.01 10.98
CA LYS A 29 10.95 -8.06 12.09
C LYS A 29 12.01 -8.17 13.20
N ASP A 30 12.60 -9.36 13.39
CA ASP A 30 13.62 -9.60 14.43
C ASP A 30 15.04 -9.27 13.93
N ARG A 31 15.23 -9.18 12.61
CA ARG A 31 16.53 -8.88 11.98
C ARG A 31 16.73 -7.40 11.70
N PHE A 32 15.65 -6.66 11.51
CA PHE A 32 15.65 -5.23 11.19
C PHE A 32 15.00 -4.44 12.33
N ASP A 33 15.55 -3.27 12.63
CA ASP A 33 14.98 -2.37 13.64
C ASP A 33 13.62 -1.79 13.19
N LYS A 34 13.38 -1.76 11.87
CA LYS A 34 12.13 -1.31 11.27
C LYS A 34 11.88 -2.04 9.96
N VAL A 35 10.64 -2.46 9.74
CA VAL A 35 10.18 -3.06 8.48
C VAL A 35 8.97 -2.27 7.98
N ILE A 36 9.04 -1.80 6.74
CA ILE A 36 7.97 -1.04 6.08
C ILE A 36 7.60 -1.75 4.78
N ILE A 37 6.30 -2.02 4.59
CA ILE A 37 5.76 -2.63 3.39
C ILE A 37 4.98 -1.58 2.59
N LEU A 38 5.28 -1.47 1.30
CA LEU A 38 4.70 -0.51 0.36
C LEU A 38 4.01 -1.27 -0.79
N PRO A 39 2.74 -1.69 -0.62
CA PRO A 39 1.96 -2.24 -1.70
C PRO A 39 1.57 -1.16 -2.72
N VAL A 40 1.84 -1.42 -4.00
CA VAL A 40 1.68 -0.43 -5.08
C VAL A 40 0.52 -0.71 -6.04
N GLU A 41 0.01 -1.94 -6.09
CA GLU A 41 -1.04 -2.39 -7.02
C GLU A 41 -2.34 -2.73 -6.29
N LEU A 42 -2.82 -1.83 -5.43
CA LEU A 42 -4.07 -2.04 -4.69
C LEU A 42 -5.26 -1.35 -5.35
N ASP A 43 -6.39 -2.04 -5.28
CA ASP A 43 -7.69 -1.49 -5.66
C ASP A 43 -8.16 -0.38 -4.70
N PRO A 44 -9.01 0.55 -5.19
CA PRO A 44 -9.68 1.53 -4.33
C PRO A 44 -10.38 0.86 -3.15
N GLY A 45 -10.04 1.27 -1.92
CA GLY A 45 -10.69 0.75 -0.73
C GLY A 45 -10.29 -0.68 -0.35
N ALA A 46 -9.21 -1.22 -0.93
CA ALA A 46 -8.65 -2.49 -0.52
C ALA A 46 -8.44 -2.55 1.00
N VAL A 47 -8.89 -3.65 1.60
CA VAL A 47 -8.77 -3.93 3.03
C VAL A 47 -7.67 -4.99 3.22
N PRO A 48 -6.81 -4.89 4.25
CA PRO A 48 -5.84 -5.92 4.56
C PRO A 48 -6.58 -7.25 4.81
N THR A 49 -6.15 -8.32 4.15
CA THR A 49 -6.75 -9.66 4.30
C THR A 49 -5.88 -10.58 5.15
N ARG A 50 -4.62 -10.22 5.35
CA ARG A 50 -3.65 -10.99 6.13
C ARG A 50 -3.11 -10.22 7.32
N THR A 51 -2.72 -10.98 8.33
CA THR A 51 -2.13 -10.43 9.56
C THR A 51 -0.70 -10.00 9.29
N VAL A 52 -0.36 -8.81 9.76
CA VAL A 52 1.01 -8.31 9.80
C VAL A 52 1.45 -8.32 11.26
N PRO A 53 2.62 -8.91 11.59
CA PRO A 53 3.07 -8.98 12.97
C PRO A 53 3.32 -7.58 13.55
N GLN A 54 3.17 -7.48 14.88
CA GLN A 54 3.45 -6.23 15.60
C GLN A 54 4.89 -5.77 15.33
N GLY A 55 5.06 -4.47 15.08
CA GLY A 55 6.37 -3.87 14.77
C GLY A 55 6.66 -3.75 13.27
N VAL A 56 5.81 -4.31 12.41
CA VAL A 56 5.87 -4.12 10.96
C VAL A 56 4.81 -3.11 10.53
N GLU A 57 5.21 -2.11 9.75
CA GLU A 57 4.33 -1.07 9.23
C GLU A 57 4.02 -1.36 7.76
N TYR A 58 2.80 -1.05 7.32
CA TYR A 58 2.47 -1.01 5.88
C TYR A 58 1.82 0.32 5.52
N ILE A 59 2.14 0.83 4.34
CA ILE A 59 1.61 2.12 3.83
C ILE A 59 1.02 1.87 2.46
N ASN A 60 -0.30 2.02 2.34
CA ASN A 60 -0.97 1.93 1.04
C ASN A 60 -0.61 3.14 0.17
N VAL A 61 0.27 2.92 -0.82
CA VAL A 61 0.75 3.97 -1.72
C VAL A 61 -0.28 4.28 -2.81
N SER A 62 -1.07 3.29 -3.23
CA SER A 62 -2.09 3.45 -4.28
C SER A 62 -3.24 4.40 -3.86
N ALA A 63 -3.62 4.42 -2.58
CA ALA A 63 -4.67 5.27 -2.06
C ALA A 63 -4.36 6.77 -2.26
N ARG A 64 -3.07 7.14 -2.27
CA ARG A 64 -2.63 8.51 -2.47
C ARG A 64 -2.76 8.96 -3.93
N LYS A 65 -2.49 8.07 -4.89
CA LYS A 65 -2.69 8.35 -6.33
C LYS A 65 -4.17 8.62 -6.65
N GLN A 66 -5.08 7.84 -6.07
CA GLN A 66 -6.51 7.93 -6.40
C GLN A 66 -7.19 9.22 -5.91
N LYS A 67 -6.76 9.79 -4.78
CA LYS A 67 -7.32 11.07 -4.29
C LYS A 67 -7.03 12.22 -5.25
N ILE A 68 -5.84 12.25 -5.85
CA ILE A 68 -5.43 13.29 -6.78
C ILE A 68 -6.16 13.14 -8.13
N ALA A 69 -6.27 11.90 -8.64
CA ALA A 69 -7.00 11.62 -9.87
C ALA A 69 -8.48 12.05 -9.79
N ARG A 70 -9.18 11.69 -8.70
CA ARG A 70 -10.61 12.02 -8.51
C ARG A 70 -10.89 13.52 -8.45
N ALA A 71 -9.98 14.30 -7.89
CA ALA A 71 -10.09 15.76 -7.89
C ALA A 71 -10.00 16.32 -9.32
N GLY A 72 -9.09 15.77 -10.14
CA GLY A 72 -8.95 16.11 -11.56
C GLY A 72 -10.21 15.79 -12.36
N ASP A 73 -10.79 14.60 -12.18
CA ASP A 73 -11.99 14.16 -12.90
C ASP A 73 -13.21 15.01 -12.56
N THR A 74 -13.36 15.38 -11.29
CA THR A 74 -14.47 16.24 -10.84
C THR A 74 -14.37 17.64 -11.47
N VAL A 75 -13.17 18.22 -11.51
CA VAL A 75 -12.93 19.52 -12.15
C VAL A 75 -13.12 19.45 -13.67
N GLY A 76 -12.66 18.37 -14.32
CA GLY A 76 -12.88 18.14 -15.75
C GLY A 76 -14.36 17.99 -16.10
N GLY A 77 -15.10 17.20 -15.31
CA GLY A 77 -16.54 17.00 -15.48
C GLY A 77 -17.35 18.29 -15.28
N LEU A 78 -17.00 19.11 -14.28
CA LEU A 78 -17.65 20.41 -14.07
C LEU A 78 -17.35 21.41 -15.20
N LYS A 79 -16.15 21.43 -15.77
CA LYS A 79 -15.83 22.30 -16.91
C LYS A 79 -16.69 21.97 -18.14
N ASN A 80 -16.88 20.69 -18.44
CA ASN A 80 -17.73 20.24 -19.55
C ASN A 80 -19.24 20.49 -19.33
N LEU A 81 -19.67 20.70 -18.08
CA LEU A 81 -21.07 21.00 -17.75
C LEU A 81 -21.37 22.50 -17.74
N VAL A 82 -20.38 23.33 -17.40
CA VAL A 82 -20.54 24.80 -17.29
C VAL A 82 -20.16 25.49 -18.62
N PHE A 83 -19.36 24.84 -19.46
CA PHE A 83 -18.99 25.31 -20.79
C PHE A 83 -19.04 24.14 -21.80
N PRO A 84 -20.19 23.85 -22.44
CA PRO A 84 -20.24 22.95 -23.59
C PRO A 84 -19.49 23.52 -24.80
#